data_AF-A0A0N4YKC5-F1
#
_entry.id   AF-A0A0N4YKC5-F1
#
_cell.length_a   1.000
_cell.length_b   1.000
_cell.length_c   1.000
_cell.angle_alpha   90.00
_cell.angle_beta   90.00
_cell.angle_gamma   90.00
#
_symmetry.space_group_name_H-M   'P 1'
#
loop_
_entity.id
_entity.type
_entity.pdbx_description
1 polymer ?
#
loop_
_entity_poly.entity_id
_entity_poly.type
_entity_poly.pdbx_seq_one_letter_code
_entity_poly.pdbx_strand_id
1 'polypeptide(L)'
;MKSGRRKLEAYNRTNGTEIRITREKTKKVQDQESLSLYIRRQLKESLSKSGSKTEVSIVRGMLKIGTDQPIKPSVAAVKLNIDMSNWKGPSLEEMLSDKERNDIETGQLVYGSMNLISNKPNTKDKVTKDNHTEKSALSVTPKRKRTRSDFLSTQ
;
A
#
# COMPACT_ATOMS: atom_id res chain seq x y z
N MET A 1 25.40 -4.91 12.40
CA MET A 1 25.51 -3.43 12.45
C MET A 1 26.00 -2.83 13.79
N LYS A 2 26.16 -3.57 14.90
CA LYS A 2 26.59 -3.00 16.19
C LYS A 2 28.05 -2.49 16.22
N SER A 3 28.92 -2.93 15.31
CA SER A 3 30.35 -2.56 15.30
C SER A 3 30.62 -1.13 14.85
N GLY A 4 29.84 -0.58 13.91
CA GLY A 4 30.07 0.77 13.36
C GLY A 4 29.82 1.89 14.38
N ARG A 5 28.70 1.82 15.11
CA ARG A 5 28.39 2.79 16.18
C ARG A 5 29.46 2.81 17.28
N ARG A 6 29.93 1.63 17.69
CA ARG A 6 30.96 1.50 18.73
C ARG A 6 32.30 2.10 18.30
N LYS A 7 32.67 1.95 17.02
CA LYS A 7 33.87 2.58 16.46
C LYS A 7 33.76 4.11 16.40
N LEU A 8 32.59 4.63 16.04
CA LEU A 8 32.34 6.07 16.03
C LEU A 8 32.39 6.66 17.45
N GLU A 9 31.80 5.98 18.43
CA GLU A 9 31.90 6.39 19.84
C GLU A 9 33.35 6.40 20.35
N ALA A 10 34.15 5.40 20.00
CA ALA A 10 35.56 5.37 20.35
C ALA A 10 36.33 6.54 19.70
N TYR A 11 36.08 6.80 18.41
CA TYR A 11 36.67 7.92 17.69
C TYR A 11 36.30 9.27 18.30
N ASN A 12 35.02 9.47 18.64
CA ASN A 12 34.51 10.68 19.29
C ASN A 12 35.23 10.93 20.63
N ARG A 13 35.43 9.88 21.45
CA ARG A 13 36.15 9.97 22.73
C ARG A 13 37.63 10.31 22.54
N THR A 14 38.31 9.70 21.58
CA THR A 14 39.75 9.92 21.35
C THR A 14 40.05 11.30 20.77
N ASN A 15 39.16 11.83 19.91
CA ASN A 15 39.40 13.07 19.17
C ASN A 15 38.63 14.28 19.74
N GLY A 16 37.91 14.13 20.85
CA GLY A 16 37.10 15.21 21.42
C GLY A 16 36.00 15.73 20.47
N THR A 17 35.49 14.87 19.58
CA THR A 17 34.47 15.22 18.58
C THR A 17 33.12 14.61 18.97
N GLU A 18 32.03 15.18 18.46
CA GLU A 18 30.67 14.68 18.70
C GLU A 18 29.97 14.33 17.38
N ILE A 19 30.57 13.42 16.61
CA ILE A 19 29.98 12.99 15.35
C ILE A 19 28.78 12.10 15.63
N ARG A 20 27.59 12.53 15.18
CA ARG A 20 26.33 11.81 15.34
C ARG A 20 25.80 11.40 13.96
N ILE A 21 25.47 10.12 13.80
CA ILE A 21 24.79 9.62 12.59
C ILE A 21 23.29 9.81 12.78
N THR A 22 22.76 10.89 12.23
CA THR A 22 21.32 11.10 12.07
C THR A 22 20.85 10.43 10.78
N ARG A 23 19.78 9.64 10.86
CA ARG A 23 19.11 9.10 9.67
C ARG A 23 17.95 10.02 9.34
N GLU A 24 18.19 11.02 8.50
CA GLU A 24 17.09 11.77 7.91
C GLU A 24 16.33 10.88 6.94
N LYS A 25 15.00 10.99 6.97
CA LYS A 25 14.17 10.36 5.96
C LYS A 25 14.29 11.18 4.69
N THR A 26 14.31 10.51 3.54
CA THR A 26 14.19 11.23 2.28
C THR A 26 12.81 11.89 2.21
N LYS A 27 12.73 13.08 1.59
CA LYS A 27 11.49 13.86 1.43
C LYS A 27 10.30 12.98 1.01
N LYS A 28 10.52 12.08 0.03
CA LYS A 28 9.52 11.12 -0.44
C LYS A 28 8.93 10.21 0.66
N VAL A 29 9.74 9.73 1.60
CA VAL A 29 9.27 8.86 2.69
C VAL A 29 8.45 9.67 3.69
N GLN A 30 8.89 10.89 3.99
CA GLN A 30 8.15 11.80 4.88
C GLN A 30 6.80 12.21 4.29
N ASP A 31 6.74 12.46 2.98
CA ASP A 31 5.49 12.81 2.29
C ASP A 31 4.50 11.64 2.34
N GLN A 32 4.95 10.40 2.12
CA GLN A 32 4.09 9.20 2.23
C GLN A 32 3.55 9.01 3.65
N GLU A 33 4.38 9.22 4.68
CA GLU A 33 3.93 9.15 6.07
C GLU A 33 2.90 10.24 6.37
N SER A 34 3.12 11.46 5.90
CA SER A 34 2.19 12.58 6.06
C SER A 34 0.85 12.30 5.37
N LEU A 35 0.90 11.73 4.16
CA LEU A 35 -0.29 11.30 3.42
C LEU A 35 -1.05 10.19 4.17
N SER A 36 -0.34 9.23 4.77
CA SER A 36 -0.97 8.15 5.56
C SER A 36 -1.79 8.70 6.74
N LEU A 37 -1.29 9.76 7.38
CA LEU A 37 -1.99 10.44 8.48
C LEU A 37 -3.22 11.21 7.98
N TYR A 38 -3.08 11.91 6.85
CA TYR A 38 -4.19 12.62 6.21
C TYR A 38 -5.34 11.68 5.84
N ILE A 39 -5.01 10.58 5.15
CA ILE A 39 -5.99 9.55 4.76
C ILE A 39 -6.65 8.96 6.00
N ARG A 40 -5.88 8.60 7.03
CA ARG A 40 -6.44 8.07 8.28
C ARG A 40 -7.42 9.03 8.94
N ARG A 41 -7.13 10.34 8.93
CA ARG A 41 -8.03 11.36 9.48
C ARG A 41 -9.34 11.41 8.69
N GLN A 42 -9.26 11.56 7.37
CA GLN A 42 -10.41 11.54 6.46
C GLN A 42 -11.28 10.30 6.67
N LEU A 43 -10.65 9.13 6.74
CA LEU A 43 -11.35 7.86 6.96
C LEU A 43 -12.00 7.77 8.33
N LYS A 44 -11.34 8.23 9.39
CA LYS A 44 -11.98 8.24 10.72
C LYS A 44 -13.20 9.14 10.73
N GLU A 45 -13.11 10.33 10.13
CA GLU A 45 -14.23 11.26 10.04
C GLU A 45 -15.39 10.68 9.23
N SER A 46 -15.13 9.98 8.11
CA SER A 46 -16.17 9.33 7.32
C SER A 46 -16.76 8.10 8.01
N LEU A 47 -15.93 7.25 8.63
CA LEU A 47 -16.36 6.06 9.37
C LEU A 47 -17.17 6.40 10.63
N SER A 48 -16.83 7.50 11.32
CA SER A 48 -17.60 8.03 12.44
C SER A 48 -18.99 8.48 12.01
N LYS A 49 -19.13 9.06 10.81
CA LYS A 49 -20.43 9.47 10.24
C LYS A 49 -21.27 8.27 9.81
N SER A 50 -20.65 7.22 9.27
CA SER A 50 -21.35 6.00 8.82
C SER A 50 -21.59 4.96 9.92
N GLY A 51 -21.03 5.13 11.13
CA GLY A 51 -21.18 4.21 12.26
C GLY A 51 -20.43 2.88 12.12
N SER A 52 -19.57 2.75 11.11
CA SER A 52 -18.77 1.55 10.86
C SER A 52 -17.56 1.47 11.79
N LYS A 53 -17.37 0.31 12.44
CA LYS A 53 -16.28 0.05 13.41
C LYS A 53 -14.94 -0.35 12.77
N THR A 54 -14.74 -0.10 11.48
CA THR A 54 -13.50 -0.49 10.79
C THR A 54 -12.31 0.26 11.38
N GLU A 55 -11.35 -0.47 11.96
CA GLU A 55 -10.17 0.15 12.55
C GLU A 55 -9.17 0.56 11.46
N VAL A 56 -8.72 1.82 11.48
CA VAL A 56 -7.66 2.31 10.60
C VAL A 56 -6.40 2.62 11.40
N SER A 57 -5.33 1.87 11.12
CA SER A 57 -4.03 1.97 11.76
C SER A 57 -2.91 2.23 10.73
N ILE A 58 -1.76 2.70 11.20
CA ILE A 58 -0.58 2.95 10.35
C ILE A 58 0.55 2.06 10.87
N VAL A 59 1.11 1.24 9.98
CA VAL A 59 2.20 0.30 10.30
C VAL A 59 3.38 0.61 9.39
N ARG A 60 4.48 1.11 9.96
CA ARG A 60 5.71 1.45 9.23
C ARG A 60 5.47 2.41 8.03
N GLY A 61 4.60 3.40 8.21
CA GLY A 61 4.24 4.36 7.16
C GLY A 61 3.27 3.83 6.09
N MET A 62 2.80 2.59 6.22
CA MET A 62 1.74 2.02 5.39
C MET A 62 0.40 2.05 6.10
N LEU A 63 -0.68 2.17 5.34
CA LEU A 63 -2.04 2.22 5.86
C LEU A 63 -2.59 0.80 6.01
N LYS A 64 -3.03 0.43 7.21
CA LYS A 64 -3.70 -0.84 7.48
C LYS A 64 -5.15 -0.57 7.87
N ILE A 65 -6.07 -1.20 7.15
CA ILE A 65 -7.51 -1.06 7.34
C ILE A 65 -8.04 -2.42 7.80
N GLY A 66 -8.62 -2.47 8.99
CA GLY A 66 -9.14 -3.69 9.60
C GLY A 66 -8.10 -4.81 9.62
N THR A 67 -8.47 -5.95 9.03
CA THR A 67 -7.64 -7.16 8.93
C THR A 67 -6.79 -7.21 7.66
N ASP A 68 -6.94 -6.24 6.76
CA ASP A 68 -6.29 -6.29 5.45
C ASP A 68 -4.78 -6.05 5.53
N GLN A 69 -4.07 -6.42 4.47
CA GLN A 69 -2.64 -6.21 4.35
C GLN A 69 -2.34 -4.69 4.29
N PRO A 70 -1.28 -4.20 4.96
CA PRO A 70 -0.88 -2.81 4.87
C PRO A 70 -0.60 -2.39 3.43
N ILE A 71 -1.21 -1.28 3.00
CA ILE A 71 -1.12 -0.73 1.65
C ILE A 71 -0.34 0.58 1.68
N LYS A 72 0.38 0.86 0.59
CA LYS A 72 1.04 2.15 0.41
C LYS A 72 0.00 3.29 0.39
N PRO A 73 0.24 4.42 1.08
CA PRO A 73 -0.73 5.52 1.19
C PRO A 73 -1.20 6.09 -0.16
N SER A 74 -0.29 6.24 -1.11
CA SER A 74 -0.60 6.70 -2.48
C SER A 74 -1.56 5.76 -3.21
N VAL A 75 -1.29 4.45 -3.16
CA VAL A 75 -2.18 3.43 -3.73
C VAL A 75 -3.53 3.40 -3.00
N ALA A 76 -3.53 3.57 -1.67
CA ALA A 76 -4.75 3.62 -0.88
C ALA A 76 -5.64 4.83 -1.25
N ALA A 77 -5.04 6.00 -1.49
CA ALA A 77 -5.77 7.19 -1.93
C ALA A 77 -6.51 6.97 -3.25
N VAL A 78 -5.85 6.33 -4.22
CA VAL A 78 -6.47 5.95 -5.51
C VAL A 78 -7.62 4.96 -5.27
N LYS A 79 -7.35 3.85 -4.58
CA LYS A 79 -8.35 2.80 -4.34
C LYS A 79 -9.59 3.30 -3.60
N LEU A 80 -9.43 4.24 -2.68
CA LEU A 80 -10.50 4.81 -1.87
C LEU A 80 -11.17 6.02 -2.50
N ASN A 81 -10.66 6.51 -3.64
CA ASN A 81 -11.11 7.73 -4.31
C ASN A 81 -11.24 8.93 -3.34
N ILE A 82 -10.19 9.17 -2.55
CA ILE A 82 -10.19 10.24 -1.55
C ILE A 82 -10.06 11.59 -2.23
N ASP A 83 -10.90 12.53 -1.83
CA ASP A 83 -10.74 13.92 -2.23
C ASP A 83 -9.46 14.51 -1.61
N MET A 84 -8.55 14.93 -2.50
CA MET A 84 -7.25 15.50 -2.16
C MET A 84 -7.25 17.04 -2.17
N SER A 85 -8.41 17.70 -2.35
CA SER A 85 -8.52 19.17 -2.40
C SER A 85 -7.88 19.90 -1.21
N ASN A 86 -7.99 19.32 -0.02
CA ASN A 86 -7.47 19.89 1.23
C ASN A 86 -6.05 19.42 1.58
N TRP A 87 -5.41 18.63 0.72
CA TRP A 87 -4.06 18.14 0.92
C TRP A 87 -3.02 19.23 0.62
N LYS A 88 -2.06 19.44 1.54
CA LYS A 88 -1.03 20.48 1.44
C LYS A 88 0.36 19.96 1.02
N GLY A 89 0.46 18.68 0.69
CA GLY A 89 1.72 18.06 0.27
C GLY A 89 1.86 17.99 -1.25
N PRO A 90 2.82 17.20 -1.76
CA PRO A 90 2.98 16.98 -3.19
C PRO A 90 1.74 16.32 -3.79
N SER A 91 1.58 16.47 -5.10
CA SER A 91 0.45 15.87 -5.82
C SER A 91 0.49 14.34 -5.69
N LEU A 92 -0.68 13.70 -5.81
CA LEU A 92 -0.76 12.24 -5.73
C LEU A 92 0.09 11.57 -6.82
N GLU A 93 0.16 12.15 -8.02
CA GLU A 93 0.94 11.66 -9.16
C GLU A 93 2.45 11.64 -8.91
N GLU A 94 2.98 12.65 -8.23
CA GLU A 94 4.40 12.72 -7.84
C GLU A 94 4.76 11.67 -6.78
N MET A 95 3.77 11.27 -5.98
CA MET A 95 3.92 10.28 -4.93
C MET A 95 3.77 8.83 -5.43
N LEU A 96 3.12 8.65 -6.58
CA LEU A 96 3.03 7.35 -7.25
C LEU A 96 4.39 6.97 -7.86
N SER A 97 4.70 5.68 -7.79
CA SER A 97 5.83 5.10 -8.53
C SER A 97 5.46 4.90 -9.99
N ASP A 98 6.46 4.79 -10.86
CA ASP A 98 6.22 4.63 -12.30
C ASP A 98 5.40 3.36 -12.61
N LYS A 99 5.59 2.30 -11.82
CA LYS A 99 4.76 1.09 -11.91
C LYS A 99 3.29 1.38 -11.59
N GLU A 100 3.03 2.10 -10.50
CA GLU A 100 1.67 2.42 -10.07
C GLU A 100 0.98 3.37 -11.07
N ARG A 101 1.71 4.26 -11.74
CA ARG A 101 1.15 5.09 -12.83
C ARG A 101 0.75 4.23 -14.03
N ASN A 102 1.62 3.33 -14.45
CA ASN A 102 1.31 2.38 -15.53
C ASN A 102 0.14 1.46 -15.15
N ASP A 103 0.03 1.06 -13.88
CA ASP A 103 -1.09 0.24 -13.40
C ASP A 103 -2.42 1.01 -13.46
N ILE A 104 -2.42 2.34 -13.30
CA ILE A 104 -3.61 3.19 -13.48
C ILE A 104 -3.96 3.29 -14.96
N GLU A 105 -2.98 3.55 -15.82
CA GLU A 105 -3.18 3.66 -17.28
C GLU A 105 -3.70 2.36 -17.89
N THR A 106 -3.19 1.21 -17.41
CA THR A 106 -3.62 -0.12 -17.86
C THR A 106 -4.91 -0.59 -17.20
N GLY A 107 -5.46 0.16 -16.25
CA GLY A 107 -6.69 -0.18 -15.54
C GLY A 107 -6.56 -1.29 -14.49
N GLN A 108 -5.34 -1.70 -14.12
CA GLN A 108 -5.11 -2.63 -13.01
C GLN A 108 -5.37 -1.97 -11.64
N LEU A 109 -5.10 -0.67 -11.54
CA LEU A 109 -5.40 0.14 -10.37
C LEU A 109 -6.53 1.11 -10.69
N VAL A 110 -7.73 0.80 -10.19
CA VAL A 110 -8.95 1.57 -10.47
C VAL A 110 -9.30 2.49 -9.29
N TYR A 111 -9.69 3.72 -9.61
CA TYR A 111 -10.20 4.66 -8.63
C TYR A 111 -11.49 4.15 -7.98
N GLY A 112 -11.57 4.19 -6.65
CA GLY A 112 -12.77 3.76 -5.92
C GLY A 112 -13.00 2.25 -5.92
N SER A 113 -12.00 1.44 -6.29
CA SER A 113 -12.09 -0.02 -6.24
C SER A 113 -12.28 -0.58 -4.82
N MET A 114 -12.05 0.23 -3.78
CA MET A 114 -12.16 -0.14 -2.38
C MET A 114 -13.18 0.74 -1.68
N ASN A 115 -14.29 0.15 -1.26
CA ASN A 115 -15.32 0.81 -0.48
C ASN A 115 -15.25 0.33 0.97
N LEU A 116 -15.02 1.26 1.90
CA LEU A 116 -14.97 0.98 3.34
C LEU A 116 -16.34 1.03 3.99
N ILE A 117 -17.29 1.71 3.34
CA ILE A 117 -18.68 1.75 3.71
C ILE A 117 -19.32 0.56 3.00
N SER A 118 -19.58 -0.52 3.74
CA SER A 118 -20.45 -1.58 3.28
C SER A 118 -21.90 -1.08 3.25
N ASN A 119 -22.22 -0.15 2.35
CA ASN A 119 -23.58 -0.04 1.89
C ASN A 119 -23.79 -1.28 1.00
N LYS A 120 -24.47 -2.30 1.55
CA LYS A 120 -25.06 -3.33 0.69
C LYS A 120 -25.86 -2.58 -0.39
N PRO A 121 -25.58 -2.74 -1.69
CA PRO A 121 -26.46 -2.19 -2.69
C PRO A 121 -27.78 -2.95 -2.57
N ASN A 122 -28.80 -2.28 -2.04
CA ASN A 122 -30.16 -2.71 -2.23
C ASN A 122 -30.60 -2.22 -3.61
N THR A 123 -31.39 -3.05 -4.28
CA THR A 123 -32.10 -2.81 -5.54
C THR A 123 -31.27 -2.69 -6.83
N LYS A 124 -31.20 -3.84 -7.51
CA LYS A 124 -31.71 -4.07 -8.87
C LYS A 124 -31.65 -2.86 -9.81
N ASP A 125 -30.76 -2.92 -10.79
CA ASP A 125 -31.15 -2.70 -12.17
C ASP A 125 -30.38 -3.66 -13.09
N LYS A 126 -31.16 -4.45 -13.82
CA LYS A 126 -30.72 -5.22 -14.96
C LYS A 126 -30.53 -4.25 -16.12
N VAL A 127 -29.36 -4.24 -16.74
CA VAL A 127 -29.30 -4.18 -18.22
C VAL A 127 -28.27 -5.22 -18.67
N THR A 128 -28.83 -6.27 -19.24
CA THR A 128 -28.16 -7.34 -19.99
C THR A 128 -27.99 -6.86 -21.43
N LYS A 129 -26.83 -7.15 -22.04
CA LYS A 129 -26.61 -7.80 -23.36
C LYS A 129 -25.24 -7.37 -23.90
N ASP A 130 -24.22 -8.22 -23.81
CA ASP A 130 -23.92 -9.38 -24.67
C ASP A 130 -23.15 -8.95 -25.93
N ASN A 131 -21.89 -9.39 -26.01
CA ASN A 131 -21.44 -10.19 -27.16
C ASN A 131 -20.26 -11.08 -26.76
N HIS A 132 -20.29 -12.27 -27.34
CA HIS A 132 -19.72 -13.52 -26.87
C HIS A 132 -18.65 -14.00 -27.87
N THR A 133 -17.79 -14.93 -27.43
CA THR A 133 -17.14 -16.02 -28.23
C THR A 133 -15.79 -15.64 -28.90
N GLU A 134 -14.64 -16.30 -28.70
CA GLU A 134 -14.33 -17.65 -28.18
C GLU A 134 -12.85 -17.85 -27.76
N LYS A 135 -12.68 -18.70 -26.72
CA LYS A 135 -11.66 -19.75 -26.48
C LYS A 135 -10.16 -19.50 -26.79
N SER A 136 -9.35 -19.56 -25.73
CA SER A 136 -8.31 -20.60 -25.61
C SER A 136 -7.89 -20.77 -24.14
N ALA A 137 -7.99 -22.02 -23.66
CA ALA A 137 -7.68 -22.43 -22.31
C ALA A 137 -6.16 -22.46 -22.06
N LEU A 138 -5.72 -21.90 -20.94
CA LEU A 138 -4.53 -22.37 -20.21
C LEU A 138 -4.69 -22.05 -18.72
N SER A 139 -5.00 -23.09 -17.95
CA SER A 139 -5.00 -23.07 -16.49
C SER A 139 -3.56 -23.02 -15.98
N VAL A 140 -3.13 -21.86 -15.47
CA VAL A 140 -1.87 -21.75 -14.74
C VAL A 140 -2.10 -22.27 -13.32
N THR A 141 -1.74 -23.52 -13.09
CA THR A 141 -1.66 -24.08 -11.74
C THR A 141 -0.50 -23.43 -10.97
N PRO A 142 -0.65 -23.17 -9.66
CA PRO A 142 0.45 -22.65 -8.86
C PRO A 142 1.57 -23.70 -8.76
N LYS A 143 2.80 -23.31 -9.11
CA LYS A 143 4.01 -24.15 -9.04
C LYS A 143 4.21 -24.67 -7.60
N ARG A 144 3.85 -25.93 -7.36
CA ARG A 144 4.15 -26.63 -6.10
C ARG A 144 5.65 -26.93 -6.04
N LYS A 145 6.26 -26.76 -4.86
CA LYS A 145 7.66 -27.14 -4.60
C LYS A 145 7.80 -28.65 -4.67
N ARG A 146 8.82 -29.14 -5.40
CA ARG A 146 9.19 -30.56 -5.53
C ARG A 146 9.31 -31.21 -4.16
N THR A 147 8.74 -32.39 -4.01
CA THR A 147 8.82 -33.20 -2.78
C THR A 147 9.97 -34.20 -2.87
N ARG A 148 10.48 -34.65 -1.72
CA ARG A 148 11.60 -35.62 -1.63
C ARG A 148 11.33 -36.94 -2.38
N SER A 149 10.05 -37.30 -2.56
CA SER A 149 9.60 -38.43 -3.39
C SER A 149 10.03 -38.31 -4.85
N ASP A 150 10.09 -37.08 -5.38
CA ASP A 150 10.33 -36.83 -6.80
C ASP A 150 11.83 -36.98 -7.15
N PHE A 151 12.70 -37.00 -6.14
CA PHE A 151 14.15 -37.16 -6.30
C PHE A 151 14.57 -38.64 -6.36
N LEU A 152 13.72 -39.56 -5.88
CA LEU A 152 14.01 -40.99 -5.82
C LEU A 152 13.56 -41.75 -7.08
N SER A 153 12.86 -41.11 -8.01
CA SER A 153 12.29 -41.75 -9.20
C SER A 153 13.13 -41.58 -10.47
N THR A 154 14.39 -41.16 -10.35
CA THR A 154 15.31 -41.01 -11.48
C THR A 154 16.59 -41.78 -11.15
N GLN A 155 16.52 -43.10 -11.29
CA GLN A 155 17.69 -43.95 -11.52
C GLN A 155 17.89 -44.10 -13.02
#